data_AF-A0A6I9Y2H4-F1
#
_entry.id   AF-A0A6I9Y2H4-F1
#
_cell.length_a   1.000
_cell.length_b   1.000
_cell.length_c   1.000
_cell.angle_alpha   90.00
_cell.angle_beta   90.00
_cell.angle_gamma   90.00
#
_symmetry.space_group_name_H-M   'P 1'
#
loop_
_entity.id
_entity.type
_entity.pdbx_description
1 polymer ?
#
loop_
_entity_poly.entity_id
_entity_poly.type
_entity_poly.pdbx_seq_one_letter_code
_entity_poly.pdbx_strand_id
1 'polypeptide(L)'
;MGDLGRLGSQNSPEKRTSESRASEGLHLQAVEGLWGEALCEKHREPLKVFCWEDRDLMCLVCDKSKKHRAHLVLPAEEAAQEYRKEIQIKLQNLKLGRKAIEGSKQTQEKQTAAYLEDIKAQRRKIVQAFQELRSFLEEQECVLLARLSDLEKQEDESSTRLSNNISLLSDLICDLEKHCQRPAGEFLQVDVGLLLF
;
A
#
# COMPACT_ATOMS: atom_id res chain seq x y z
N MET A 1 1.80 30.85 16.29
CA MET A 1 2.42 30.24 15.10
C MET A 1 1.31 29.70 14.22
N GLY A 2 0.85 30.53 13.28
CA GLY A 2 0.08 30.02 12.14
C GLY A 2 1.03 29.29 11.20
N ASP A 3 0.51 28.41 10.34
CA ASP A 3 0.18 28.78 8.96
C ASP A 3 -0.26 27.54 8.14
N LEU A 4 -0.92 27.82 7.01
CA LEU A 4 -1.07 27.01 5.78
C LEU A 4 -2.12 25.89 5.71
N GLY A 5 -3.30 26.29 5.21
CA GLY A 5 -3.68 26.00 3.82
C GLY A 5 -3.99 24.54 3.46
N ARG A 6 -5.27 24.22 3.27
CA ARG A 6 -5.70 23.02 2.53
C ARG A 6 -6.79 23.37 1.52
N LEU A 7 -6.36 23.70 0.30
CA LEU A 7 -7.15 23.51 -0.92
C LEU A 7 -6.98 22.05 -1.36
N GLY A 8 -8.08 21.36 -1.64
CA GLY A 8 -8.04 19.96 -2.05
C GLY A 8 -9.41 19.47 -2.50
N SER A 9 -9.72 19.81 -3.75
CA SER A 9 -10.76 19.27 -4.64
C SER A 9 -11.36 17.92 -4.24
N GLN A 10 -12.67 17.90 -4.07
CA GLN A 10 -13.48 16.68 -4.05
C GLN A 10 -13.54 16.10 -5.47
N ASN A 11 -12.70 15.12 -5.75
CA ASN A 11 -12.85 14.26 -6.93
C ASN A 11 -13.70 13.04 -6.56
N SER A 12 -14.88 12.98 -7.17
CA SER A 12 -15.81 11.85 -7.14
C SER A 12 -15.16 10.58 -7.74
N PRO A 13 -15.41 9.38 -7.19
CA PRO A 13 -15.03 8.15 -7.85
C PRO A 13 -16.07 7.80 -8.92
N GLU A 14 -15.70 7.93 -10.19
CA GLU A 14 -16.43 7.38 -11.32
C GLU A 14 -16.53 5.86 -11.19
N LYS A 15 -17.75 5.37 -10.95
CA LYS A 15 -18.13 3.96 -11.06
C LYS A 15 -17.88 3.49 -12.50
N ARG A 16 -16.78 2.75 -12.71
CA ARG A 16 -16.55 2.01 -13.96
C ARG A 16 -17.23 0.65 -13.84
N THR A 17 -18.52 0.60 -14.18
CA THR A 17 -19.25 -0.65 -14.38
C THR A 17 -18.63 -1.39 -15.57
N SER A 18 -18.02 -2.55 -15.28
CA SER A 18 -17.53 -3.48 -16.29
C SER A 18 -18.68 -4.37 -16.72
N GLU A 19 -19.46 -3.91 -17.70
CA GLU A 19 -20.43 -4.76 -18.35
C GLU A 19 -19.73 -5.68 -19.35
N SER A 20 -19.69 -6.95 -18.94
CA SER A 20 -19.45 -8.14 -19.75
C SER A 20 -20.15 -8.05 -21.10
N ARG A 21 -19.39 -7.83 -22.18
CA ARG A 21 -19.88 -8.09 -23.53
C ARG A 21 -19.78 -9.59 -23.81
N ALA A 22 -20.93 -10.23 -23.69
CA ALA A 22 -21.22 -11.56 -24.17
C ALA A 22 -20.60 -11.76 -25.56
N SER A 23 -19.86 -12.85 -25.69
CA SER A 23 -19.32 -13.33 -26.94
C SER A 23 -20.45 -13.77 -27.86
N GLU A 24 -20.98 -12.85 -28.65
CA GLU A 24 -21.78 -13.16 -29.83
C GLU A 24 -20.87 -13.79 -30.87
N GLY A 25 -21.10 -15.09 -31.10
CA GLY A 25 -20.49 -15.83 -32.19
C GLY A 25 -20.91 -15.19 -33.51
N LEU A 26 -19.94 -14.61 -34.23
CA LEU A 26 -20.14 -14.23 -35.62
C LEU A 26 -20.25 -15.52 -36.45
N HIS A 27 -21.47 -16.02 -36.57
CA HIS A 27 -21.86 -16.91 -37.65
C HIS A 27 -21.78 -16.08 -38.94
N LEU A 28 -20.60 -16.03 -39.56
CA LEU A 28 -20.46 -15.50 -40.92
C LEU A 28 -21.18 -16.45 -41.87
N GLN A 29 -22.48 -16.20 -42.06
CA GLN A 29 -23.23 -16.77 -43.18
C GLN A 29 -22.51 -16.43 -44.48
N ALA A 30 -22.45 -17.44 -45.36
CA ALA A 30 -21.97 -17.28 -46.70
C ALA A 30 -22.75 -16.14 -47.36
N VAL A 31 -22.06 -15.04 -47.68
CA VAL A 31 -22.58 -14.07 -48.65
C VAL A 31 -22.52 -14.76 -50.00
N GLU A 32 -23.55 -15.53 -50.31
CA GLU A 32 -23.89 -15.97 -51.65
C GLU A 32 -24.60 -14.81 -52.35
N GLY A 33 -24.12 -14.40 -53.52
CA GLY A 33 -24.99 -13.82 -54.55
C GLY A 33 -25.07 -12.30 -54.75
N LEU A 34 -24.11 -11.47 -54.33
CA LEU A 34 -24.08 -10.03 -54.69
C LEU A 34 -22.83 -9.59 -55.47
N TRP A 35 -22.29 -10.47 -56.32
CA TRP A 35 -21.23 -10.12 -57.29
C TRP A 35 -21.82 -9.59 -58.62
N GLY A 36 -23.06 -9.10 -58.59
CA GLY A 36 -23.91 -8.94 -59.78
C GLY A 36 -24.02 -7.53 -60.36
N GLU A 37 -23.50 -6.49 -59.71
CA GLU A 37 -23.77 -5.10 -60.15
C GLU A 37 -22.51 -4.24 -60.38
N ALA A 38 -21.35 -4.63 -59.85
CA ALA A 38 -20.12 -3.87 -60.06
C ALA A 38 -19.58 -4.12 -61.47
N LEU A 39 -19.49 -3.05 -62.27
CA LEU A 39 -18.97 -3.07 -63.63
C LEU A 39 -17.57 -2.46 -63.68
N CYS A 40 -16.70 -3.03 -64.50
CA CYS A 40 -15.41 -2.44 -64.84
C CYS A 40 -15.63 -1.08 -65.49
N GLU A 41 -14.97 -0.05 -64.98
CA GLU A 41 -15.10 1.32 -65.48
C GLU A 41 -14.71 1.44 -66.97
N LYS A 42 -13.70 0.66 -67.40
CA LYS A 42 -13.15 0.70 -68.76
C LYS A 42 -13.96 -0.10 -69.76
N HIS A 43 -14.36 -1.32 -69.39
CA HIS A 43 -14.96 -2.27 -70.32
C HIS A 43 -16.48 -2.42 -70.14
N ARG A 44 -17.03 -1.83 -69.07
CA ARG A 44 -18.45 -1.97 -68.68
C ARG A 44 -18.89 -3.43 -68.52
N GLU A 45 -17.95 -4.32 -68.20
CA GLU A 45 -18.19 -5.74 -67.94
C GLU A 45 -18.24 -6.04 -66.44
N PRO A 46 -19.01 -7.06 -66.00
CA PRO A 46 -19.05 -7.48 -64.60
C PRO A 46 -17.67 -7.84 -64.04
N LEU A 47 -17.41 -7.43 -62.81
CA LEU A 47 -16.22 -7.81 -62.06
C LEU A 47 -16.40 -9.22 -61.48
N LYS A 48 -15.70 -10.21 -62.05
CA LYS A 48 -15.86 -11.65 -61.71
C LYS A 48 -14.57 -12.33 -61.30
N VAL A 49 -13.44 -11.65 -61.43
CA VAL A 49 -12.12 -12.20 -61.12
C VAL A 49 -11.35 -11.25 -60.22
N PHE A 50 -10.43 -11.80 -59.42
CA PHE A 50 -9.60 -11.07 -58.48
C PHE A 50 -8.13 -11.32 -58.80
N CYS A 51 -7.35 -10.25 -58.91
CA CYS A 51 -5.90 -10.35 -59.02
C CYS A 51 -5.27 -10.30 -57.63
N TRP A 52 -4.49 -11.33 -57.30
CA TRP A 52 -3.91 -11.51 -55.96
C TRP A 52 -2.83 -10.48 -55.62
N GLU A 53 -1.98 -10.17 -56.59
CA GLU A 53 -0.85 -9.24 -56.44
C GLU A 53 -1.33 -7.79 -56.33
N ASP A 54 -2.26 -7.38 -57.20
CA ASP A 54 -2.80 -6.03 -57.22
C ASP A 54 -3.90 -5.80 -56.18
N ARG A 55 -4.45 -6.89 -55.62
CA ARG A 55 -5.58 -6.89 -54.67
C ARG A 55 -6.85 -6.23 -55.21
N ASP A 56 -7.11 -6.42 -56.50
CA ASP A 56 -8.16 -5.74 -57.23
C ASP A 56 -9.17 -6.71 -57.85
N LEU A 57 -10.45 -6.30 -57.83
CA LEU A 57 -11.52 -6.95 -58.57
C LEU A 57 -11.63 -6.41 -59.99
N MET A 58 -11.76 -7.33 -60.93
CA MET A 58 -11.58 -7.06 -62.35
C MET A 58 -12.57 -7.84 -63.22
N CYS A 59 -12.78 -7.36 -64.45
CA CYS A 59 -13.49 -8.10 -65.50
C CYS A 59 -12.52 -9.01 -66.28
N LEU A 60 -13.08 -9.92 -67.08
CA LEU A 60 -12.31 -10.90 -67.85
C LEU A 60 -11.48 -10.27 -68.98
N VAL A 61 -11.86 -9.08 -69.47
CA VAL A 61 -11.02 -8.34 -70.42
C VAL A 61 -9.77 -7.77 -69.75
N CYS A 62 -9.87 -7.30 -68.50
CA CYS A 62 -8.71 -6.82 -67.74
C CYS A 62 -7.71 -7.95 -67.42
N ASP A 63 -8.21 -9.14 -67.08
CA ASP A 63 -7.40 -10.33 -66.84
C ASP A 63 -6.47 -10.66 -68.03
N LYS A 64 -7.00 -10.60 -69.25
CA LYS A 64 -6.22 -10.82 -70.49
C LYS A 64 -5.27 -9.67 -70.85
N SER A 65 -5.31 -8.56 -70.13
CA SER A 65 -4.46 -7.41 -70.43
C SER A 65 -2.99 -7.71 -70.13
N LYS A 66 -2.08 -7.00 -70.80
CA LYS A 66 -0.63 -7.11 -70.53
C LYS A 66 -0.29 -6.83 -69.06
N LYS A 67 -1.11 -6.04 -68.34
CA LYS A 67 -0.87 -5.67 -66.94
C LYS A 67 -0.99 -6.88 -66.00
N HIS A 68 -1.97 -7.75 -66.21
CA HIS A 68 -2.27 -8.86 -65.28
C HIS A 68 -1.82 -10.23 -65.79
N ARG A 69 -1.21 -10.29 -66.99
CA ARG A 69 -0.81 -11.54 -67.67
C ARG A 69 0.04 -12.50 -66.82
N ALA A 70 0.83 -11.98 -65.89
CA ALA A 70 1.72 -12.78 -65.03
C ALA A 70 1.25 -12.87 -63.56
N HIS A 71 0.10 -12.28 -63.23
CA HIS A 71 -0.45 -12.25 -61.89
C HIS A 71 -1.32 -13.49 -61.65
N LEU A 72 -1.43 -13.92 -60.40
CA LEU A 72 -2.40 -14.92 -60.00
C LEU A 72 -3.80 -14.29 -60.02
N VAL A 73 -4.61 -14.73 -60.97
CA VAL A 73 -6.01 -14.32 -61.08
C VAL A 73 -6.90 -15.50 -60.75
N LEU A 74 -7.79 -15.30 -59.77
CA LEU A 74 -8.74 -16.30 -59.31
C LEU A 74 -10.17 -15.80 -59.57
N PRO A 75 -11.15 -16.69 -59.74
CA PRO A 75 -12.55 -16.33 -59.59
C PRO A 75 -12.78 -15.59 -58.27
N ALA A 76 -13.61 -14.56 -58.35
CA ALA A 76 -14.07 -13.74 -57.24
C ALA A 76 -14.40 -14.55 -55.98
N GLU A 77 -15.24 -15.57 -56.13
CA GLU A 77 -15.71 -16.42 -55.04
C GLU A 77 -14.59 -17.27 -54.43
N GLU A 78 -13.65 -17.78 -55.24
CA GLU A 78 -12.51 -18.56 -54.78
C GLU A 78 -11.52 -17.69 -53.99
N ALA A 79 -11.19 -16.50 -54.52
CA ALA A 79 -10.35 -15.54 -53.81
C ALA A 79 -10.98 -15.14 -52.46
N ALA A 80 -12.30 -14.91 -52.43
CA ALA A 80 -13.01 -14.59 -51.21
C ALA A 80 -12.96 -15.74 -50.18
N GLN A 81 -13.00 -17.00 -50.62
CA GLN A 81 -12.83 -18.15 -49.73
C GLN A 81 -11.42 -18.21 -49.13
N GLU A 82 -10.37 -17.99 -49.94
CA GLU A 82 -8.99 -17.97 -49.45
C GLU A 82 -8.75 -16.82 -48.46
N TYR A 83 -9.23 -15.61 -48.74
CA TYR A 83 -9.18 -14.50 -47.78
C TYR A 83 -9.93 -14.79 -46.49
N ARG A 84 -11.10 -15.42 -46.57
CA ARG A 84 -11.84 -15.82 -45.37
C ARG A 84 -11.01 -16.77 -44.51
N LYS A 85 -10.31 -17.74 -45.09
CA LYS A 85 -9.40 -18.65 -44.37
C LYS A 85 -8.24 -17.87 -43.72
N GLU A 86 -7.56 -17.00 -44.47
CA GLU A 86 -6.47 -16.18 -43.91
C GLU A 86 -6.94 -15.31 -42.73
N ILE A 87 -8.09 -14.66 -42.87
CA ILE A 87 -8.69 -13.82 -41.83
C ILE A 87 -9.05 -14.66 -40.62
N GLN A 88 -9.63 -15.85 -40.81
CA GLN A 88 -9.97 -16.76 -39.72
C GLN A 88 -8.73 -17.20 -38.92
N ILE A 89 -7.63 -17.55 -39.61
CA ILE A 89 -6.37 -17.91 -38.96
C ILE A 89 -5.82 -16.73 -38.17
N LYS A 90 -5.75 -15.53 -38.77
CA LYS A 90 -5.30 -14.31 -38.08
C LYS A 90 -6.17 -14.00 -36.86
N LEU A 91 -7.49 -14.12 -36.99
CA LEU A 91 -8.43 -13.91 -35.90
C LEU A 91 -8.22 -14.91 -34.76
N GLN A 92 -8.00 -16.18 -35.07
CA GLN A 92 -7.72 -17.21 -34.07
C GLN A 92 -6.43 -16.92 -33.32
N ASN A 93 -5.35 -16.55 -34.04
CA ASN A 93 -4.08 -16.18 -33.44
C ASN A 93 -4.20 -14.96 -32.51
N LEU A 94 -4.93 -13.93 -32.94
CA LEU A 94 -5.20 -12.76 -32.11
C LEU A 94 -6.02 -13.10 -30.85
N LYS A 95 -7.02 -13.99 -30.98
CA LYS A 95 -7.80 -14.47 -29.83
C LYS A 95 -6.94 -15.25 -28.84
N LEU A 96 -6.01 -16.08 -29.32
CA LEU A 96 -5.05 -16.81 -28.47
C LEU A 96 -4.08 -15.85 -27.78
N GLY A 97 -3.48 -14.91 -28.52
CA GLY A 97 -2.59 -13.89 -27.97
C GLY A 97 -3.27 -13.04 -26.89
N ARG A 98 -4.51 -12.62 -27.11
CA ARG A 98 -5.31 -11.90 -26.11
C ARG A 98 -5.48 -12.70 -24.81
N LYS A 99 -5.86 -13.99 -24.92
CA LYS A 99 -6.02 -14.86 -23.74
C LYS A 99 -4.70 -15.03 -22.96
N ALA A 100 -3.59 -15.17 -23.67
CA ALA A 100 -2.27 -15.27 -23.03
C ALA A 100 -1.91 -13.98 -22.26
N ILE A 101 -2.09 -12.81 -22.88
CA ILE A 101 -1.83 -11.51 -22.24
C ILE A 101 -2.76 -11.31 -21.03
N GLU A 102 -4.03 -11.67 -21.14
CA GLU A 102 -5.00 -11.58 -20.04
C GLU A 102 -4.61 -12.49 -18.86
N GLY A 103 -4.16 -13.72 -19.12
CA GLY A 103 -3.66 -14.61 -18.08
C GLY A 103 -2.41 -14.07 -17.37
N SER A 104 -1.46 -13.51 -18.13
CA SER A 104 -0.28 -12.85 -17.58
C SER A 104 -0.65 -11.64 -16.72
N LYS A 105 -1.58 -10.80 -17.19
CA LYS A 105 -2.09 -9.65 -16.45
C LYS A 105 -2.70 -10.05 -15.11
N GLN A 106 -3.61 -11.04 -15.11
CA GLN A 106 -4.24 -11.53 -13.87
C GLN A 106 -3.20 -12.10 -12.89
N THR A 107 -2.18 -12.79 -13.39
CA THR A 107 -1.09 -13.31 -12.56
C THR A 107 -0.28 -12.18 -11.93
N GLN A 108 0.07 -11.17 -12.71
CA GLN A 108 0.79 -9.99 -12.23
C GLN A 108 -0.03 -9.20 -11.21
N GLU A 109 -1.33 -9.03 -11.42
CA GLU A 109 -2.24 -8.36 -10.47
C GLU A 109 -2.29 -9.10 -9.13
N LYS A 110 -2.40 -10.43 -9.14
CA LYS A 110 -2.36 -11.26 -7.92
C LYS A 110 -1.01 -11.13 -7.19
N GLN A 111 0.11 -11.19 -7.91
CA GLN A 111 1.44 -11.02 -7.33
C GLN A 111 1.61 -9.64 -6.70
N THR A 112 1.15 -8.60 -7.40
CA THR A 112 1.19 -7.21 -6.90
C THR A 112 0.35 -7.06 -5.65
N ALA A 113 -0.85 -7.62 -5.62
CA ALA A 113 -1.72 -7.58 -4.45
C ALA A 113 -1.08 -8.28 -3.23
N ALA A 114 -0.51 -9.48 -3.43
CA ALA A 114 0.18 -10.22 -2.37
C ALA A 114 1.38 -9.42 -1.82
N TYR A 115 2.21 -8.87 -2.70
CA TYR A 115 3.36 -8.07 -2.31
C TYR A 115 2.97 -6.80 -1.53
N LEU A 116 1.87 -6.14 -1.93
CA LEU A 116 1.35 -4.99 -1.19
C LEU A 116 0.83 -5.36 0.21
N GLU A 117 0.22 -6.52 0.37
CA GLU A 117 -0.19 -7.02 1.69
C GLU A 117 1.03 -7.34 2.57
N ASP A 118 2.09 -7.91 2.01
CA ASP A 118 3.35 -8.15 2.73
C ASP A 118 3.97 -6.83 3.20
N ILE A 119 4.03 -5.80 2.35
CA ILE A 119 4.51 -4.46 2.73
C ILE A 119 3.67 -3.91 3.89
N LYS A 120 2.34 -4.01 3.81
CA LYS A 120 1.45 -3.53 4.89
C LYS A 120 1.71 -4.31 6.19
N ALA A 121 1.92 -5.62 6.12
CA ALA A 121 2.23 -6.44 7.28
C ALA A 121 3.57 -6.05 7.92
N GLN A 122 4.61 -5.81 7.11
CA GLN A 122 5.90 -5.35 7.61
C GLN A 122 5.81 -3.96 8.24
N ARG A 123 5.07 -3.03 7.64
CA ARG A 123 4.80 -1.71 8.25
C ARG A 123 4.14 -1.85 9.62
N ARG A 124 3.12 -2.71 9.75
CA ARG A 124 2.46 -2.98 11.05
C ARG A 124 3.45 -3.53 12.08
N LYS A 125 4.28 -4.50 11.70
CA LYS A 125 5.31 -5.07 12.59
C LYS A 125 6.31 -4.03 13.08
N ILE A 126 6.79 -3.16 12.19
CA ILE A 126 7.70 -2.07 12.55
C ILE A 126 7.02 -1.14 13.57
N VAL A 127 5.82 -0.64 13.26
CA VAL A 127 5.09 0.27 14.16
C VAL A 127 4.85 -0.38 15.54
N GLN A 128 4.47 -1.66 15.57
CA GLN A 128 4.24 -2.40 16.81
C GLN A 128 5.54 -2.53 17.63
N ALA A 129 6.64 -2.97 17.03
CA ALA A 129 7.92 -3.12 17.73
C ALA A 129 8.40 -1.80 18.35
N PHE A 130 8.22 -0.68 17.64
CA PHE A 130 8.56 0.65 18.17
C PHE A 130 7.59 1.15 19.24
N GLN A 131 6.34 0.69 19.25
CA GLN A 131 5.41 0.98 20.34
C GLN A 131 5.78 0.20 21.59
N GLU A 132 6.07 -1.09 21.45
CA GLU A 132 6.52 -1.95 22.57
C GLU A 132 7.82 -1.42 23.19
N LEU A 133 8.79 -1.01 22.39
CA LEU A 133 10.02 -0.40 22.89
C LEU A 133 9.77 0.90 23.65
N ARG A 134 8.88 1.78 23.15
CA ARG A 134 8.56 3.03 23.85
C ARG A 134 7.90 2.78 25.19
N SER A 135 6.90 1.89 25.25
CA SER A 135 6.23 1.54 26.50
C SER A 135 7.21 0.91 27.51
N PHE A 136 8.12 0.05 27.05
CA PHE A 136 9.18 -0.47 27.90
C PHE A 136 10.06 0.65 28.49
N LEU A 137 10.48 1.61 27.66
CA LEU A 137 11.31 2.72 28.13
C LEU A 137 10.57 3.61 29.13
N GLU A 138 9.30 3.91 28.89
CA GLU A 138 8.43 4.67 29.82
C GLU A 138 8.31 3.94 31.17
N GLU A 139 8.10 2.62 31.16
CA GLU A 139 8.06 1.81 32.38
C GLU A 139 9.40 1.84 33.13
N GLN A 140 10.53 1.71 32.43
CA GLN A 140 11.86 1.79 33.06
C GLN A 140 12.12 3.17 33.66
N GLU A 141 11.74 4.24 32.97
CA GLU A 141 11.85 5.61 33.47
C GLU A 141 11.05 5.78 34.76
N CYS A 142 9.78 5.35 34.78
CA CYS A 142 8.95 5.41 35.99
C CYS A 142 9.55 4.66 37.17
N VAL A 143 10.10 3.46 36.95
CA VAL A 143 10.74 2.66 38.01
C VAL A 143 11.97 3.37 38.58
N LEU A 144 12.82 3.95 37.73
CA LEU A 144 14.01 4.66 38.16
C LEU A 144 13.68 5.93 38.92
N LEU A 145 12.70 6.71 38.45
CA LEU A 145 12.24 7.91 39.14
C LEU A 145 11.63 7.59 40.51
N ALA A 146 10.80 6.54 40.61
CA ALA A 146 10.24 6.11 41.88
C ALA A 146 11.34 5.75 42.90
N ARG A 147 12.38 5.02 42.45
CA ARG A 147 13.52 4.69 43.30
C ARG A 147 14.28 5.91 43.79
N LEU A 148 14.45 6.93 42.94
CA LEU A 148 15.08 8.19 43.36
C LEU A 148 14.23 8.91 44.42
N SER A 149 12.92 9.00 44.22
CA SER A 149 12.02 9.61 45.20
C SER A 149 12.01 8.89 46.55
N ASP A 150 12.16 7.56 46.57
CA ASP A 150 12.27 6.82 47.83
C ASP A 150 13.59 7.11 48.56
N LEU A 151 14.70 7.28 47.83
CA LEU A 151 15.99 7.69 48.41
C LEU A 151 15.93 9.12 48.96
N GLU A 152 15.29 10.05 48.25
CA GLU A 152 15.08 11.43 48.71
C GLU A 152 14.31 11.45 50.04
N LYS A 153 13.21 10.67 50.14
CA LYS A 153 12.45 10.55 51.39
C LYS A 153 13.27 9.94 52.53
N GLN A 154 14.08 8.92 52.25
CA GLN A 154 14.92 8.29 53.26
C GLN A 154 15.95 9.27 53.84
N GLU A 155 16.49 10.16 53.01
CA GLU A 155 17.41 11.22 53.44
C GLU A 155 16.68 12.26 54.31
N ASP A 156 15.49 12.71 53.89
CA ASP A 156 14.66 13.64 54.67
C ASP A 156 14.27 13.06 56.04
N GLU A 157 13.88 11.78 56.09
CA GLU A 157 13.60 11.05 57.34
C GLU A 157 14.83 10.93 58.23
N SER A 158 16.01 10.73 57.64
CA SER A 158 17.27 10.66 58.39
C SER A 158 17.65 12.03 58.97
N SER A 159 17.51 13.09 58.18
CA SER A 159 17.77 14.48 58.58
C SER A 159 16.82 14.94 59.69
N THR A 160 15.53 14.64 59.57
CA THR A 160 14.53 14.94 60.62
C THR A 160 14.81 14.18 61.91
N ARG A 161 15.19 12.89 61.84
CA ARG A 161 15.62 12.12 63.02
C ARG A 161 16.84 12.71 63.71
N LEU A 162 17.86 13.13 62.95
CA LEU A 162 19.04 13.79 63.51
C LEU A 162 18.68 15.12 64.17
N SER A 163 17.83 15.93 63.52
CA SER A 163 17.36 17.20 64.08
C SER A 163 16.61 17.01 65.40
N ASN A 164 15.73 16.00 65.47
CA ASN A 164 15.03 15.66 66.70
C ASN A 164 16.00 15.24 67.82
N ASN A 165 17.02 14.43 67.50
CA ASN A 165 18.05 14.05 68.47
C ASN A 165 18.85 15.26 68.98
N ILE A 166 19.19 16.21 68.10
CA ILE A 166 19.88 17.45 68.48
C ILE A 166 19.01 18.28 69.43
N SER A 167 17.71 18.42 69.14
CA SER A 167 16.77 19.11 70.03
C SER A 167 16.69 18.45 71.40
N LEU A 168 16.54 17.11 71.46
CA LEU A 168 16.52 16.36 72.71
C LEU A 168 17.80 16.56 73.55
N LEU A 169 18.97 16.50 72.91
CA LEU A 169 20.24 16.76 73.58
C LEU A 169 20.37 18.22 74.04
N SER A 170 19.88 19.17 73.26
CA SER A 170 19.90 20.60 73.61
C SER A 170 19.04 20.89 74.84
N ASP A 171 17.86 20.26 74.92
CA ASP A 171 16.97 20.36 76.08
C ASP A 171 17.64 19.76 77.33
N LEU A 172 18.25 18.58 77.21
CA LEU A 172 18.97 17.94 78.31
C LEU A 172 20.17 18.78 78.79
N ILE A 173 20.95 19.35 77.86
CA ILE A 173 22.06 20.26 78.20
C ILE A 173 21.53 21.48 78.97
N CYS A 174 20.47 22.12 78.47
CA CYS A 174 19.85 23.28 79.12
C CYS A 174 19.40 22.96 80.54
N ASP A 175 18.80 21.80 80.76
CA ASP A 175 18.35 21.37 82.08
C ASP A 175 19.53 21.09 83.02
N LEU A 176 20.59 20.42 82.54
CA LEU A 176 21.82 20.21 83.31
C LEU A 176 22.53 21.54 83.64
N GLU A 177 22.61 22.48 82.70
CA GLU A 177 23.18 23.82 82.91
C GLU A 177 22.40 24.60 83.98
N LYS A 178 21.07 24.57 83.95
CA LYS A 178 20.22 25.17 85.00
C LYS A 178 20.46 24.53 86.36
N HIS A 179 20.62 23.20 86.40
CA HIS A 179 20.95 22.48 87.63
C HIS A 179 22.33 22.91 88.18
N CYS A 180 23.33 23.05 87.31
CA CYS A 180 24.68 23.51 87.68
C CYS A 180 24.71 24.91 88.31
N GLN A 181 23.72 25.76 88.05
CA GLN A 181 23.65 27.13 88.58
C GLN A 181 22.96 27.24 89.94
N ARG A 182 22.46 26.14 90.53
CA ARG A 182 21.76 26.16 91.82
C ARG A 182 22.74 26.31 93.01
N PRO A 183 22.32 26.95 94.12
CA PRO A 183 23.16 27.14 95.30
C PRO A 183 23.54 25.80 95.96
N ALA A 184 24.73 25.75 96.58
CA ALA A 184 25.39 24.53 97.06
C ALA A 184 24.54 23.63 98.00
N GLY A 185 23.55 24.20 98.71
CA GLY A 185 22.66 23.45 99.60
C GLY A 185 21.58 22.62 98.89
N GLU A 186 21.20 22.99 97.65
CA GLU A 186 20.18 22.29 96.85
C GLU A 186 20.80 21.28 95.86
N PHE A 187 22.10 21.39 95.64
CA PHE A 187 22.86 20.58 94.69
C PHE A 187 22.94 19.09 95.06
N LEU A 188 22.80 18.78 96.35
CA LEU A 188 22.98 17.44 96.92
C LEU A 188 21.67 16.61 96.98
N GLN A 189 20.54 17.16 96.54
CA GLN A 189 19.23 16.48 96.59
C GLN A 189 18.85 15.75 95.29
N VAL A 190 19.67 15.82 94.25
CA VAL A 190 19.35 15.24 92.94
C VAL A 190 20.35 14.13 92.63
N ASP A 191 19.85 12.91 92.49
CA ASP A 191 20.66 11.75 92.12
C ASP A 191 21.08 11.88 90.65
N VAL A 192 22.37 12.08 90.42
CA VAL A 192 22.94 12.34 89.08
C VAL A 192 22.67 11.17 88.12
N GLY A 193 22.41 9.97 88.65
CA GLY A 193 22.03 8.79 87.87
C GLY A 193 20.64 8.85 87.23
N LEU A 194 19.72 9.70 87.71
CA LEU A 194 18.37 9.86 87.17
C LEU A 194 18.26 10.89 86.03
N LEU A 195 19.34 11.64 85.75
CA LEU A 195 19.39 12.68 84.71
C LEU A 195 19.97 12.19 83.37
N LEU A 196 20.33 10.91 83.25
CA LEU A 196 21.07 10.36 82.10
C LEU A 196 20.35 9.21 81.35
N PHE A 197 19.04 9.06 81.53
CA PHE A 197 18.24 8.05 80.80
C PHE A 197 17.21 8.68 79.88
#